data_AF-A0A151J227-F1
#
_entry.id   AF-A0A151J227-F1
#
_cell.length_a   1.000
_cell.length_b   1.000
_cell.length_c   1.000
_cell.angle_alpha   90.00
_cell.angle_beta   90.00
_cell.angle_gamma   90.00
#
_symmetry.space_group_name_H-M   'P 1'
#
loop_
_entity.id
_entity.type
_entity.pdbx_description
1 polymer ?
#
loop_
_entity_poly.entity_id
_entity_poly.type
_entity_poly.pdbx_seq_one_letter_code
_entity_poly.pdbx_strand_id
1 'polypeptide(L)'
;MSKKESVRFVKECLTYVYTYVYTYIRLYIHTFIHTYVYTYIRLYIRLYIRLYIRVYVHTFIRTYVYTYVHTYVYTYVYTYVYTYVCTYVYTYEYTYIRLYVHTFIHTFIHTFIHTFIHTFIHTFIYIRSYIHLYIRLYVHTSIHTFIHTFIHMFIYTYIHTFIHTFIHAFIHTFICTYVYTYVYTYVYTYVHTHVYTYVYTYIRLYILHTFIRTYVHIYIRSYKHTFTHTFIHTFIRTFIHTFIRTYVHSYVYAHVRISMYERVHKRMNVRMYV
;
A
#
# COMPACT_ATOMS: atom_id res chain seq x y z
N MET A 1 21.49 115.77 154.15
CA MET A 1 21.77 116.22 152.76
C MET A 1 23.24 115.98 152.46
N SER A 2 23.58 115.03 151.60
CA SER A 2 24.85 115.11 150.85
C SER A 2 24.55 114.87 149.39
N LYS A 3 24.49 115.98 148.64
CA LYS A 3 24.16 116.05 147.21
C LYS A 3 25.06 115.15 146.33
N LYS A 4 26.19 114.68 146.86
CA LYS A 4 27.14 113.77 146.20
C LYS A 4 26.68 112.31 146.17
N GLU A 5 26.04 111.83 147.23
CA GLU A 5 25.53 110.45 147.29
C GLU A 5 24.28 110.30 146.43
N SER A 6 23.39 111.29 146.44
CA SER A 6 22.22 111.32 145.55
C SER A 6 22.62 111.38 144.08
N VAL A 7 23.67 112.13 143.71
CA VAL A 7 24.14 112.21 142.31
C VAL A 7 24.88 110.94 141.88
N ARG A 8 25.67 110.30 142.75
CA ARG A 8 26.33 109.02 142.45
C ARG A 8 25.30 107.89 142.29
N PHE A 9 24.31 107.80 143.17
CA PHE A 9 23.24 106.81 143.11
C PHE A 9 22.37 107.00 141.85
N VAL A 10 22.03 108.26 141.52
CA VAL A 10 21.30 108.57 140.28
C VAL A 10 22.12 108.20 139.04
N LYS A 11 23.44 108.44 139.03
CA LYS A 11 24.32 108.09 137.91
C LYS A 11 24.49 106.57 137.75
N GLU A 12 24.65 105.84 138.84
CA GLU A 12 24.72 104.36 138.84
C GLU A 12 23.40 103.73 138.40
N CYS A 13 22.26 104.21 138.92
CA CYS A 13 20.93 103.80 138.45
C CYS A 13 20.74 104.12 136.96
N LEU A 14 21.13 105.30 136.48
CA LEU A 14 21.05 105.64 135.07
C LEU A 14 21.94 104.76 134.20
N THR A 15 23.16 104.42 134.64
CA THR A 15 24.03 103.50 133.89
C THR A 15 23.52 102.06 133.90
N TYR A 16 22.94 101.59 135.01
CA TYR A 16 22.32 100.27 135.09
C TYR A 16 21.09 100.18 134.21
N VAL A 17 20.19 101.16 134.29
CA VAL A 17 19.01 101.27 133.42
C VAL A 17 19.44 101.38 131.96
N TYR A 18 20.45 102.20 131.64
CA TYR A 18 20.93 102.35 130.26
C TYR A 18 21.55 101.06 129.71
N THR A 19 22.41 100.40 130.48
CA THR A 19 23.04 99.14 130.04
C THR A 19 22.03 98.00 129.95
N TYR A 20 21.09 97.89 130.89
CA TYR A 20 20.01 96.91 130.85
C TYR A 20 19.09 97.15 129.64
N VAL A 21 18.62 98.38 129.43
CA VAL A 21 17.79 98.74 128.28
C VAL A 21 18.55 98.53 126.97
N TYR A 22 19.83 98.94 126.89
CA TYR A 22 20.65 98.76 125.68
C TYR A 22 20.90 97.29 125.37
N THR A 23 21.26 96.48 126.36
CA THR A 23 21.50 95.03 126.17
C THR A 23 20.23 94.29 125.85
N TYR A 24 19.11 94.62 126.50
CA TYR A 24 17.80 94.04 126.23
C TYR A 24 17.32 94.40 124.82
N ILE A 25 17.38 95.68 124.44
CA ILE A 25 17.04 96.13 123.09
C ILE A 25 17.96 95.49 122.06
N ARG A 26 19.28 95.42 122.30
CA ARG A 26 20.23 94.80 121.38
C ARG A 26 20.02 93.30 121.23
N LEU A 27 19.78 92.57 122.32
CA LEU A 27 19.47 91.13 122.27
C LEU A 27 18.11 90.89 121.61
N TYR A 28 17.09 91.69 121.92
CA TYR A 28 15.77 91.57 121.32
C TYR A 28 15.83 91.87 119.82
N ILE A 29 16.46 92.98 119.41
CA ILE A 29 16.65 93.32 118.01
C ILE A 29 17.52 92.27 117.31
N HIS A 30 18.65 91.85 117.90
CA HIS A 30 19.52 90.86 117.29
C HIS A 30 18.83 89.51 117.16
N THR A 31 18.18 89.00 118.20
CA THR A 31 17.46 87.73 118.13
C THR A 31 16.28 87.84 117.18
N PHE A 32 15.44 88.86 117.28
CA PHE A 32 14.30 89.04 116.39
C PHE A 32 14.72 89.18 114.93
N ILE A 33 15.65 90.09 114.61
CA ILE A 33 16.14 90.28 113.25
C ILE A 33 16.89 89.03 112.79
N HIS A 34 17.84 88.52 113.55
CA HIS A 34 18.61 87.34 113.13
C HIS A 34 17.70 86.13 112.98
N THR A 35 16.91 85.74 113.98
CA THR A 35 16.05 84.56 113.84
C THR A 35 15.00 84.77 112.77
N TYR A 36 14.28 85.89 112.75
CA TYR A 36 13.23 86.10 111.77
C TYR A 36 13.81 86.21 110.36
N VAL A 37 14.73 87.14 110.12
CA VAL A 37 15.29 87.38 108.79
C VAL A 37 16.14 86.20 108.32
N TYR A 38 17.06 85.67 109.15
CA TYR A 38 17.90 84.55 108.73
C TYR A 38 17.10 83.28 108.53
N THR A 39 16.21 82.89 109.46
CA THR A 39 15.45 81.65 109.30
C THR A 39 14.41 81.76 108.20
N TYR A 40 13.73 82.90 108.06
CA TYR A 40 12.77 83.13 106.99
C TYR A 40 13.45 83.12 105.63
N ILE A 41 14.53 83.89 105.45
CA ILE A 41 15.27 83.91 104.18
C ILE A 41 15.84 82.52 103.89
N ARG A 42 16.46 81.85 104.87
CA ARG A 42 17.03 80.51 104.68
C ARG A 42 15.98 79.47 104.33
N LEU A 43 14.83 79.46 105.02
CA LEU A 43 13.73 78.54 104.75
C LEU A 43 13.09 78.83 103.40
N TYR A 44 12.85 80.11 103.09
CA TYR A 44 12.29 80.54 101.82
C TYR A 44 13.20 80.13 100.66
N ILE A 45 14.49 80.46 100.71
CA ILE A 45 15.47 80.07 99.69
C ILE A 45 15.54 78.54 99.58
N ARG A 46 15.61 77.81 100.70
CA ARG A 46 15.69 76.34 100.68
C ARG A 46 14.43 75.70 100.10
N LEU A 47 13.24 76.18 100.47
CA LEU A 47 11.97 75.67 99.95
C LEU A 47 11.80 76.05 98.48
N TYR A 48 12.09 77.28 98.11
CA TYR A 48 12.00 77.77 96.74
C TYR A 48 12.94 76.99 95.83
N ILE A 49 14.23 76.86 96.18
CA ILE A 49 15.19 76.08 95.39
C ILE A 49 14.76 74.60 95.33
N ARG A 50 14.33 74.00 96.44
CA ARG A 50 13.92 72.59 96.46
C ARG A 50 12.67 72.35 95.61
N LEU A 51 11.67 73.22 95.71
CA LEU A 51 10.44 73.12 94.92
C LEU A 51 10.71 73.44 93.46
N TYR A 52 11.49 74.47 93.17
CA TYR A 52 11.86 74.85 91.81
C TYR A 52 12.66 73.73 91.14
N ILE A 53 13.75 73.26 91.75
CA ILE A 53 14.53 72.14 91.20
C ILE A 53 13.68 70.89 91.10
N ARG A 54 12.96 70.49 92.17
CA ARG A 54 12.16 69.27 92.13
C ARG A 54 11.07 69.35 91.08
N VAL A 55 10.28 70.41 91.06
CA VAL A 55 9.19 70.54 90.09
C VAL A 55 9.78 70.73 88.71
N TYR A 56 10.58 71.77 88.47
CA TYR A 56 11.10 72.08 87.15
C TYR A 56 11.93 70.94 86.57
N VAL A 57 12.94 70.43 87.29
CA VAL A 57 13.81 69.37 86.76
C VAL A 57 13.07 68.05 86.64
N HIS A 58 12.29 67.64 87.65
CA HIS A 58 11.56 66.38 87.55
C HIS A 58 10.46 66.45 86.49
N THR A 59 9.66 67.53 86.44
CA THR A 59 8.61 67.62 85.41
C THR A 59 9.23 67.81 84.05
N PHE A 60 10.25 68.66 83.87
CA PHE A 60 10.87 68.88 82.56
C PHE A 60 11.61 67.64 82.06
N ILE A 61 12.45 66.99 82.88
CA ILE A 61 13.14 65.76 82.48
C ILE A 61 12.12 64.64 82.30
N ARG A 62 11.19 64.45 83.24
CA ARG A 62 10.19 63.38 83.09
C ARG A 62 9.33 63.64 81.86
N THR A 63 8.77 64.82 81.66
CA THR A 63 7.93 65.06 80.48
C THR A 63 8.77 65.01 79.22
N TYR A 64 9.89 65.72 79.12
CA TYR A 64 10.68 65.74 77.89
C TYR A 64 11.26 64.36 77.55
N VAL A 65 11.91 63.68 78.50
CA VAL A 65 12.49 62.35 78.23
C VAL A 65 11.39 61.32 78.06
N TYR A 66 10.37 61.30 78.92
CA TYR A 66 9.28 60.33 78.77
C TYR A 66 8.51 60.59 77.48
N THR A 67 8.05 61.81 77.19
CA THR A 67 7.30 62.04 75.96
C THR A 67 8.19 61.88 74.74
N TYR A 68 9.42 62.37 74.71
CA TYR A 68 10.28 62.22 73.55
C TYR A 68 10.65 60.75 73.31
N VAL A 69 11.15 60.05 74.33
CA VAL A 69 11.54 58.64 74.18
C VAL A 69 10.31 57.77 73.98
N HIS A 70 9.26 57.93 74.78
CA HIS A 70 8.04 57.15 74.62
C HIS A 70 7.39 57.44 73.28
N THR A 71 7.13 58.70 72.90
CA THR A 71 6.49 58.97 71.61
C THR A 71 7.41 58.59 70.46
N TYR A 72 8.70 58.90 70.47
CA TYR A 72 9.58 58.56 69.35
C TYR A 72 9.76 57.05 69.24
N VAL A 73 10.12 56.35 70.32
CA VAL A 73 10.33 54.90 70.27
C VAL A 73 9.00 54.18 70.05
N TYR A 74 7.95 54.52 70.79
CA TYR A 74 6.66 53.88 70.61
C TYR A 74 6.11 54.16 69.22
N THR A 75 6.03 55.41 68.76
CA THR A 75 5.49 55.69 67.43
C THR A 75 6.41 55.17 66.34
N TYR A 76 7.72 55.31 66.41
CA TYR A 76 8.62 54.80 65.37
C TYR A 76 8.60 53.27 65.33
N VAL A 77 8.79 52.58 66.45
CA VAL A 77 8.78 51.11 66.49
C VAL A 77 7.39 50.59 66.17
N TYR A 78 6.34 51.12 66.80
CA TYR A 78 4.98 50.66 66.54
C TYR A 78 4.59 50.95 65.10
N THR A 79 4.71 52.19 64.60
CA THR A 79 4.30 52.49 63.23
C THR A 79 5.19 51.79 62.23
N TYR A 80 6.52 51.76 62.39
CA TYR A 80 7.39 51.10 61.43
C TYR A 80 7.17 49.59 61.44
N VAL A 81 7.18 48.93 62.60
CA VAL A 81 6.98 47.48 62.68
C VAL A 81 5.55 47.12 62.27
N TYR A 82 4.53 47.82 62.77
CA TYR A 82 3.14 47.53 62.42
C TYR A 82 2.89 47.79 60.93
N THR A 83 3.28 48.96 60.41
CA THR A 83 3.05 49.25 58.98
C THR A 83 3.91 48.36 58.11
N TYR A 84 5.18 48.10 58.42
CA TYR A 84 6.02 47.21 57.63
C TYR A 84 5.49 45.78 57.66
N VAL A 85 5.19 45.23 58.83
CA VAL A 85 4.67 43.85 58.93
C VAL A 85 3.28 43.77 58.30
N CYS A 86 2.34 44.67 58.63
CA CYS A 86 1.01 44.62 58.03
C CYS A 86 1.06 44.83 56.54
N THR A 87 1.78 45.84 56.04
CA THR A 87 1.84 46.08 54.59
C THR A 87 2.60 44.98 53.88
N TYR A 88 3.75 44.52 54.39
CA TYR A 88 4.52 43.46 53.75
C TYR A 88 3.76 42.13 53.77
N VAL A 89 3.25 41.69 54.92
CA VAL A 89 2.51 40.43 55.02
C VAL A 89 1.23 40.52 54.20
N TYR A 90 0.43 41.58 54.35
CA TYR A 90 -0.81 41.72 53.60
C TYR A 90 -0.57 41.82 52.09
N THR A 91 0.37 42.65 51.66
CA THR A 91 0.66 42.80 50.22
C THR A 91 1.28 41.52 49.67
N TYR A 92 2.20 40.87 50.38
CA TYR A 92 2.82 39.64 49.91
C TYR A 92 1.79 38.51 49.83
N GLU A 93 1.04 38.24 50.89
CA GLU A 93 -0.01 37.20 50.90
C GLU A 93 -1.06 37.49 49.83
N TYR A 94 -1.60 38.71 49.79
CA TYR A 94 -2.64 39.07 48.83
C TYR A 94 -2.14 39.02 47.39
N THR A 95 -0.97 39.59 47.10
CA THR A 95 -0.41 39.57 45.74
C THR A 95 0.01 38.17 45.35
N TYR A 96 0.63 37.40 46.22
CA TYR A 96 1.05 36.03 45.94
C TYR A 96 -0.16 35.14 45.68
N ILE A 97 -1.16 35.14 46.56
CA ILE A 97 -2.38 34.35 46.39
C ILE A 97 -3.12 34.79 45.13
N ARG A 98 -3.32 36.09 44.93
CA ARG A 98 -4.02 36.59 43.73
C ARG A 98 -3.27 36.21 42.46
N LEU A 99 -1.96 36.40 42.41
CA LEU A 99 -1.15 36.15 41.22
C LEU A 99 -1.05 34.64 40.98
N TYR A 100 -0.87 33.82 42.01
CA TYR A 100 -0.88 32.36 41.90
C TYR A 100 -2.24 31.83 41.42
N VAL A 101 -3.34 32.22 42.06
CA VAL A 101 -4.69 31.77 41.69
C VAL A 101 -5.05 32.27 40.29
N HIS A 102 -4.80 33.55 39.99
CA HIS A 102 -5.08 34.10 38.67
C HIS A 102 -4.26 33.41 37.58
N THR A 103 -2.94 33.26 37.77
CA THR A 103 -2.08 32.60 36.77
C THR A 103 -2.43 31.13 36.64
N PHE A 104 -2.67 30.41 37.73
CA PHE A 104 -3.04 29.00 37.68
C PHE A 104 -4.38 28.80 36.97
N ILE A 105 -5.42 29.54 37.35
CA ILE A 105 -6.74 29.44 36.71
C ILE A 105 -6.66 29.86 35.24
N HIS A 106 -6.02 31.01 34.95
CA HIS A 106 -5.90 31.48 33.58
C HIS A 106 -5.13 30.49 32.71
N THR A 107 -3.97 30.01 33.15
CA THR A 107 -3.17 29.04 32.40
C THR A 107 -3.90 27.71 32.25
N PHE A 108 -4.50 27.18 33.31
CA PHE A 108 -5.26 25.94 33.26
C PHE A 108 -6.44 26.02 32.29
N ILE A 109 -7.29 27.05 32.43
CA ILE A 109 -8.45 27.24 31.56
C ILE A 109 -7.99 27.48 30.11
N HIS A 110 -7.03 28.38 29.90
CA HIS A 110 -6.54 28.70 28.55
C HIS A 110 -5.96 27.46 27.88
N THR A 111 -5.08 26.72 28.56
CA THR A 111 -4.46 25.50 28.03
C THR A 111 -5.49 24.41 27.78
N PHE A 112 -6.42 24.17 28.71
CA PHE A 112 -7.45 23.16 28.54
C PHE A 112 -8.38 23.47 27.37
N ILE A 113 -8.90 24.70 27.29
CA ILE A 113 -9.79 25.11 26.20
C ILE A 113 -9.04 25.09 24.87
N HIS A 114 -7.83 25.66 24.81
CA HIS A 114 -7.04 25.69 23.59
C HIS A 114 -6.70 24.29 23.09
N THR A 115 -6.23 23.40 23.97
CA THR A 115 -5.89 22.01 23.61
C THR A 115 -7.13 21.23 23.19
N PHE A 116 -8.25 21.37 23.90
CA PHE A 116 -9.50 20.69 23.55
C PHE A 116 -10.02 21.14 22.19
N ILE A 117 -10.13 22.44 21.95
CA ILE A 117 -10.60 22.98 20.66
C ILE A 117 -9.65 22.59 19.53
N HIS A 118 -8.35 22.76 19.73
CA HIS A 118 -7.35 22.42 18.71
C HIS A 118 -7.40 20.93 18.36
N THR A 119 -7.42 20.04 19.34
CA THR A 119 -7.52 18.58 19.11
C THR A 119 -8.83 18.20 18.44
N PHE A 120 -9.96 18.79 18.84
CA PHE A 120 -11.25 18.53 18.21
C PHE A 120 -11.29 18.96 16.73
N ILE A 121 -10.76 20.14 16.42
CA ILE A 121 -10.69 20.61 15.02
C ILE A 121 -9.75 19.71 14.21
N HIS A 122 -8.58 19.38 14.73
CA HIS A 122 -7.60 18.57 14.01
C HIS A 122 -8.11 17.14 13.75
N THR A 123 -8.80 16.54 14.71
CA THR A 123 -9.44 15.23 14.55
C THR A 123 -10.55 15.28 13.50
N PHE A 124 -11.37 16.34 13.49
CA PHE A 124 -12.41 16.49 12.47
C PHE A 124 -11.85 16.64 11.05
N ILE A 125 -10.78 17.43 10.90
CA ILE A 125 -10.06 17.57 9.62
C ILE A 125 -9.47 16.22 9.18
N TYR A 126 -8.89 15.46 10.11
CA TYR A 126 -8.34 14.13 9.85
C TYR A 126 -9.42 13.14 9.42
N ILE A 127 -10.59 13.14 10.07
CA ILE A 127 -11.72 12.30 9.65
C ILE A 127 -12.16 12.67 8.23
N ARG A 128 -12.26 13.97 7.92
CA ARG A 128 -12.62 14.43 6.57
C ARG A 128 -11.62 13.97 5.51
N SER A 129 -10.32 14.08 5.79
CA SER A 129 -9.29 13.65 4.84
C SER A 129 -9.29 12.12 4.67
N TYR A 130 -9.51 11.37 5.76
CA TYR A 130 -9.67 9.92 5.71
C TYR A 130 -10.86 9.50 4.85
N ILE A 131 -12.03 10.11 5.05
CA ILE A 131 -13.22 9.84 4.24
C ILE A 131 -12.95 10.16 2.76
N HIS A 132 -12.33 11.30 2.47
CA HIS A 132 -12.00 11.68 1.09
C HIS A 132 -11.03 10.68 0.44
N LEU A 133 -9.98 10.27 1.16
CA LEU A 133 -9.03 9.26 0.69
C LEU A 133 -9.72 7.93 0.45
N TYR A 134 -10.57 7.49 1.38
CA TYR A 134 -11.32 6.25 1.28
C TYR A 134 -12.24 6.25 0.06
N ILE A 135 -13.05 7.31 -0.12
CA ILE A 135 -13.91 7.46 -1.29
C ILE A 135 -13.09 7.47 -2.56
N ARG A 136 -12.01 8.28 -2.62
CA ARG A 136 -11.16 8.35 -3.82
C ARG A 136 -10.55 7.00 -4.15
N LEU A 137 -9.97 6.29 -3.17
CA LEU A 137 -9.39 4.97 -3.39
C LEU A 137 -10.46 3.96 -3.78
N TYR A 138 -11.57 3.89 -3.06
CA TYR A 138 -12.63 2.93 -3.35
C TYR A 138 -13.22 3.19 -4.74
N VAL A 139 -13.70 4.41 -5.01
CA VAL A 139 -14.28 4.76 -6.30
C VAL A 139 -13.27 4.59 -7.42
N HIS A 140 -12.05 5.11 -7.29
CA HIS A 140 -11.03 4.98 -8.32
C HIS A 140 -10.66 3.53 -8.55
N THR A 141 -10.29 2.78 -7.51
CA THR A 141 -9.86 1.38 -7.66
C THR A 141 -11.01 0.50 -8.13
N SER A 142 -12.19 0.58 -7.53
CA SER A 142 -13.33 -0.25 -7.90
C SER A 142 -13.81 0.05 -9.31
N ILE A 143 -13.98 1.32 -9.69
CA ILE A 143 -14.42 1.67 -11.05
C ILE A 143 -13.33 1.39 -12.07
N HIS A 144 -12.08 1.80 -11.82
CA HIS A 144 -10.97 1.54 -12.75
C HIS A 144 -10.75 0.04 -12.92
N THR A 145 -10.70 -0.75 -11.85
CA THR A 145 -10.52 -2.20 -11.96
C THR A 145 -11.72 -2.85 -12.63
N PHE A 146 -12.95 -2.47 -12.30
CA PHE A 146 -14.14 -3.02 -12.95
C PHE A 146 -14.17 -2.70 -14.45
N ILE A 147 -14.00 -1.43 -14.83
CA ILE A 147 -13.99 -1.02 -16.24
C ILE A 147 -12.81 -1.66 -16.98
N HIS A 148 -11.60 -1.59 -16.42
CA HIS A 148 -10.42 -2.17 -17.05
C HIS A 148 -10.57 -3.68 -17.19
N THR A 149 -10.94 -4.41 -16.15
CA THR A 149 -11.11 -5.87 -16.23
C THR A 149 -12.24 -6.25 -17.15
N PHE A 150 -13.38 -5.56 -17.11
CA PHE A 150 -14.52 -5.86 -17.98
C PHE A 150 -14.19 -5.59 -19.44
N ILE A 151 -13.69 -4.39 -19.77
CA ILE A 151 -13.33 -4.04 -21.14
C ILE A 151 -12.18 -4.89 -21.63
N HIS A 152 -11.11 -5.04 -20.84
CA HIS A 152 -9.96 -5.86 -21.22
C HIS A 152 -10.39 -7.31 -21.42
N MET A 153 -11.10 -7.93 -20.47
CA MET A 153 -11.57 -9.31 -20.64
C MET A 153 -12.51 -9.43 -21.82
N PHE A 154 -13.47 -8.52 -22.01
CA PHE A 154 -14.42 -8.61 -23.11
C PHE A 154 -13.72 -8.47 -24.46
N ILE A 155 -12.90 -7.43 -24.65
CA ILE A 155 -12.18 -7.20 -25.89
C ILE A 155 -11.14 -8.29 -26.12
N TYR A 156 -10.32 -8.61 -25.12
CA TYR A 156 -9.29 -9.64 -25.24
C TYR A 156 -9.92 -10.99 -25.53
N THR A 157 -10.92 -11.43 -24.76
CA THR A 157 -11.55 -12.73 -25.01
C THR A 157 -12.29 -12.74 -26.34
N TYR A 158 -13.03 -11.69 -26.71
CA TYR A 158 -13.74 -11.65 -27.98
C TYR A 158 -12.77 -11.68 -29.16
N ILE A 159 -11.77 -10.80 -29.18
CA ILE A 159 -10.78 -10.74 -30.27
C ILE A 159 -9.95 -12.01 -30.30
N HIS A 160 -9.42 -12.46 -29.16
CA HIS A 160 -8.60 -13.67 -29.08
C HIS A 160 -9.39 -14.90 -29.49
N THR A 161 -10.61 -15.11 -28.97
CA THR A 161 -11.44 -16.26 -29.35
C THR A 161 -11.88 -16.17 -30.80
N PHE A 162 -12.28 -15.00 -31.30
CA PHE A 162 -12.68 -14.83 -32.70
C PHE A 162 -11.52 -15.11 -33.64
N ILE A 163 -10.36 -14.50 -33.43
CA ILE A 163 -9.17 -14.71 -34.25
C ILE A 163 -8.71 -16.17 -34.12
N HIS A 164 -8.58 -16.69 -32.91
CA HIS A 164 -8.13 -18.07 -32.70
C HIS A 164 -9.08 -19.07 -33.34
N THR A 165 -10.39 -18.95 -33.11
CA THR A 165 -11.37 -19.88 -33.70
C THR A 165 -11.47 -19.72 -35.20
N PHE A 166 -11.44 -18.50 -35.73
CA PHE A 166 -11.50 -18.26 -37.17
C PHE A 166 -10.26 -18.79 -37.88
N ILE A 167 -9.06 -18.45 -37.39
CA ILE A 167 -7.80 -18.93 -37.95
C ILE A 167 -7.69 -20.44 -37.79
N HIS A 168 -7.95 -20.97 -36.59
CA HIS A 168 -7.90 -22.41 -36.36
C HIS A 168 -8.91 -23.15 -37.23
N ALA A 169 -10.17 -22.70 -37.30
CA ALA A 169 -11.17 -23.31 -38.16
C ALA A 169 -10.80 -23.18 -39.64
N PHE A 170 -10.33 -22.02 -40.10
CA PHE A 170 -9.95 -21.82 -41.50
C PHE A 170 -8.74 -22.66 -41.87
N ILE A 171 -7.66 -22.62 -41.09
CA ILE A 171 -6.46 -23.42 -41.35
C ILE A 171 -6.76 -24.90 -41.22
N HIS A 172 -7.43 -25.33 -40.14
CA HIS A 172 -7.77 -26.73 -39.94
C HIS A 172 -8.71 -27.23 -41.04
N THR A 173 -9.79 -26.51 -41.36
CA THR A 173 -10.68 -26.93 -42.45
C THR A 173 -9.95 -26.88 -43.78
N PHE A 174 -9.21 -25.83 -44.12
CA PHE A 174 -8.52 -25.73 -45.40
C PHE A 174 -7.43 -26.80 -45.53
N ILE A 175 -6.54 -26.95 -44.56
CA ILE A 175 -5.48 -27.97 -44.61
C ILE A 175 -6.08 -29.36 -44.51
N CYS A 176 -6.94 -29.65 -43.53
CA CYS A 176 -7.51 -30.98 -43.40
C CYS A 176 -8.35 -31.32 -44.63
N THR A 177 -9.25 -30.45 -45.10
CA THR A 177 -10.04 -30.78 -46.30
C THR A 177 -9.17 -30.81 -47.55
N TYR A 178 -8.25 -29.88 -47.78
CA TYR A 178 -7.42 -29.87 -48.98
C TYR A 178 -6.46 -31.05 -49.00
N VAL A 179 -5.71 -31.28 -47.91
CA VAL A 179 -4.78 -32.41 -47.84
C VAL A 179 -5.54 -33.73 -47.82
N TYR A 180 -6.61 -33.85 -47.02
CA TYR A 180 -7.40 -35.07 -47.01
C TYR A 180 -8.02 -35.30 -48.38
N THR A 181 -8.76 -34.36 -48.96
CA THR A 181 -9.39 -34.58 -50.27
C THR A 181 -8.34 -34.75 -51.36
N TYR A 182 -7.29 -33.94 -51.44
CA TYR A 182 -6.29 -34.06 -52.49
C TYR A 182 -5.49 -35.36 -52.36
N VAL A 183 -4.94 -35.66 -51.18
CA VAL A 183 -4.15 -36.89 -50.99
C VAL A 183 -5.04 -38.11 -51.05
N TYR A 184 -6.21 -38.11 -50.37
CA TYR A 184 -7.14 -39.23 -50.43
C TYR A 184 -7.64 -39.43 -51.85
N THR A 185 -8.17 -38.40 -52.53
CA THR A 185 -8.67 -38.59 -53.90
C THR A 185 -7.54 -38.88 -54.86
N TYR A 186 -6.37 -38.25 -54.78
CA TYR A 186 -5.25 -38.53 -55.68
C TYR A 186 -4.70 -39.93 -55.45
N VAL A 187 -4.41 -40.33 -54.22
CA VAL A 187 -3.90 -41.69 -53.93
C VAL A 187 -4.97 -42.72 -54.21
N TYR A 188 -6.21 -42.51 -53.76
CA TYR A 188 -7.32 -43.42 -54.02
C TYR A 188 -7.57 -43.54 -55.51
N THR A 189 -7.74 -42.45 -56.25
CA THR A 189 -7.97 -42.51 -57.70
C THR A 189 -6.76 -43.03 -58.44
N TYR A 190 -5.53 -42.64 -58.09
CA TYR A 190 -4.33 -43.13 -58.76
C TYR A 190 -4.13 -44.62 -58.52
N VAL A 191 -4.17 -45.09 -57.27
CA VAL A 191 -4.02 -46.51 -56.94
C VAL A 191 -5.20 -47.31 -57.45
N HIS A 192 -6.43 -46.85 -57.21
CA HIS A 192 -7.62 -47.55 -57.71
C HIS A 192 -7.60 -47.60 -59.24
N THR A 193 -7.44 -46.47 -59.94
CA THR A 193 -7.41 -46.49 -61.41
C THR A 193 -6.20 -47.26 -61.93
N HIS A 194 -4.97 -47.03 -61.48
CA HIS A 194 -3.83 -47.77 -62.02
C HIS A 194 -3.90 -49.25 -61.67
N VAL A 195 -4.11 -49.63 -60.40
CA VAL A 195 -4.13 -51.05 -60.03
C VAL A 195 -5.36 -51.73 -60.62
N TYR A 196 -6.55 -51.14 -60.47
CA TYR A 196 -7.77 -51.76 -61.03
C TYR A 196 -7.70 -51.81 -62.55
N THR A 197 -7.38 -50.73 -63.25
CA THR A 197 -7.30 -50.76 -64.72
C THR A 197 -6.14 -51.62 -65.19
N TYR A 198 -4.96 -51.59 -64.56
CA TYR A 198 -3.83 -52.43 -64.97
C TYR A 198 -4.14 -53.90 -64.72
N VAL A 199 -4.60 -54.29 -63.54
CA VAL A 199 -4.95 -55.68 -63.24
C VAL A 199 -6.13 -56.13 -64.11
N TYR A 200 -7.18 -55.33 -64.24
CA TYR A 200 -8.32 -55.66 -65.09
C TYR A 200 -7.96 -55.76 -66.56
N THR A 201 -7.21 -54.79 -67.11
CA THR A 201 -6.77 -54.84 -68.52
C THR A 201 -5.74 -55.92 -68.76
N TYR A 202 -4.82 -56.18 -67.83
CA TYR A 202 -3.85 -57.26 -67.91
C TYR A 202 -4.54 -58.62 -67.87
N ILE A 203 -5.41 -58.88 -66.91
CA ILE A 203 -6.18 -60.13 -66.85
C ILE A 203 -7.06 -60.29 -68.10
N ARG A 204 -7.78 -59.24 -68.51
CA ARG A 204 -8.69 -59.30 -69.66
C ARG A 204 -7.96 -59.43 -71.00
N LEU A 205 -6.87 -58.70 -71.24
CA LEU A 205 -6.15 -58.77 -72.51
C LEU A 205 -5.20 -59.96 -72.54
N TYR A 206 -4.49 -60.23 -71.45
CA TYR A 206 -3.52 -61.31 -71.42
C TYR A 206 -4.20 -62.66 -71.26
N ILE A 207 -4.96 -62.88 -70.19
CA ILE A 207 -5.55 -64.21 -69.94
C ILE A 207 -6.68 -64.48 -70.93
N LEU A 208 -7.70 -63.61 -71.02
CA LEU A 208 -8.84 -63.93 -71.89
C LEU A 208 -8.45 -63.89 -73.37
N HIS A 209 -7.85 -62.79 -73.84
CA HIS A 209 -7.64 -62.62 -75.28
C HIS A 209 -6.43 -63.42 -75.79
N THR A 210 -5.29 -63.51 -75.09
CA THR A 210 -4.20 -64.36 -75.59
C THR A 210 -4.47 -65.84 -75.36
N PHE A 211 -4.98 -66.27 -74.20
CA PHE A 211 -5.21 -67.70 -73.94
C PHE A 211 -6.33 -68.26 -74.80
N ILE A 212 -7.50 -67.61 -74.85
CA ILE A 212 -8.61 -68.11 -75.69
C ILE A 212 -8.23 -68.01 -77.17
N ARG A 213 -7.69 -66.87 -77.63
CA ARG A 213 -7.37 -66.72 -79.05
C ARG A 213 -6.26 -67.68 -79.46
N THR A 214 -5.19 -67.84 -78.70
CA THR A 214 -4.10 -68.76 -79.10
C THR A 214 -4.52 -70.21 -78.92
N TYR A 215 -5.09 -70.59 -77.77
CA TYR A 215 -5.47 -71.98 -77.50
C TYR A 215 -6.60 -72.43 -78.42
N VAL A 216 -7.71 -71.69 -78.50
CA VAL A 216 -8.85 -72.09 -79.34
C VAL A 216 -8.51 -71.95 -80.82
N HIS A 217 -7.85 -70.86 -81.25
CA HIS A 217 -7.55 -70.70 -82.67
C HIS A 217 -6.50 -71.70 -83.14
N ILE A 218 -5.41 -71.92 -82.40
CA ILE A 218 -4.39 -72.90 -82.81
C ILE A 218 -4.93 -74.31 -82.67
N TYR A 219 -5.64 -74.66 -81.60
CA TYR A 219 -6.16 -76.01 -81.40
C TYR A 219 -7.23 -76.37 -82.44
N ILE A 220 -8.23 -75.51 -82.68
CA ILE A 220 -9.26 -75.78 -83.69
C ILE A 220 -8.68 -75.71 -85.10
N ARG A 221 -7.82 -74.71 -85.40
CA ARG A 221 -7.23 -74.58 -86.74
C ARG A 221 -6.29 -75.74 -87.04
N SER A 222 -5.44 -76.13 -86.09
CA SER A 222 -4.56 -77.29 -86.27
C SER A 222 -5.37 -78.57 -86.36
N TYR A 223 -6.32 -78.83 -85.48
CA TYR A 223 -7.15 -80.05 -85.52
C TYR A 223 -7.96 -80.15 -86.81
N LYS A 224 -8.65 -79.07 -87.23
CA LYS A 224 -9.36 -79.07 -88.51
C LYS A 224 -8.42 -79.19 -89.69
N HIS A 225 -7.34 -78.42 -89.73
CA HIS A 225 -6.41 -78.43 -90.86
C HIS A 225 -5.68 -79.77 -90.97
N THR A 226 -5.17 -80.34 -89.88
CA THR A 226 -4.52 -81.65 -89.92
C THR A 226 -5.51 -82.73 -90.26
N PHE A 227 -6.69 -82.78 -89.61
CA PHE A 227 -7.68 -83.83 -89.88
C PHE A 227 -8.20 -83.78 -91.33
N THR A 228 -8.59 -82.60 -91.84
CA THR A 228 -9.12 -82.52 -93.21
C THR A 228 -8.02 -82.67 -94.25
N HIS A 229 -6.89 -81.97 -94.07
CA HIS A 229 -5.83 -81.98 -95.08
C HIS A 229 -5.14 -83.33 -95.12
N THR A 230 -4.73 -83.92 -93.99
CA THR A 230 -4.00 -85.20 -94.06
C THR A 230 -4.93 -86.34 -94.44
N PHE A 231 -6.13 -86.44 -93.87
CA PHE A 231 -7.03 -87.56 -94.14
C PHE A 231 -7.53 -87.54 -95.59
N ILE A 232 -8.07 -86.41 -96.05
CA ILE A 232 -8.66 -86.32 -97.40
C ILE A 232 -7.57 -86.38 -98.46
N HIS A 233 -6.48 -85.60 -98.31
CA HIS A 233 -5.45 -85.56 -99.35
C HIS A 233 -4.70 -86.89 -99.46
N THR A 234 -4.33 -87.54 -98.34
CA THR A 234 -3.59 -88.81 -98.43
C THR A 234 -4.50 -89.96 -98.87
N PHE A 235 -5.72 -90.04 -98.36
CA PHE A 235 -6.65 -91.12 -98.71
C PHE A 235 -7.05 -91.05 -100.18
N ILE A 236 -7.48 -89.88 -100.67
CA ILE A 236 -7.88 -89.72 -102.08
C ILE A 236 -6.68 -89.91 -103.02
N ARG A 237 -5.53 -89.30 -102.71
CA ARG A 237 -4.34 -89.38 -103.57
C ARG A 237 -3.81 -90.80 -103.68
N THR A 238 -3.74 -91.54 -102.57
CA THR A 238 -3.24 -92.92 -102.59
C THR A 238 -4.22 -93.85 -103.27
N PHE A 239 -5.51 -93.77 -102.95
CA PHE A 239 -6.55 -94.63 -103.51
C PHE A 239 -6.69 -94.46 -105.03
N ILE A 240 -6.77 -93.21 -105.51
CA ILE A 240 -6.89 -92.94 -106.96
C ILE A 240 -5.61 -93.37 -107.69
N HIS A 241 -4.43 -93.05 -107.16
CA HIS A 241 -3.18 -93.32 -107.85
C HIS A 241 -2.86 -94.82 -107.97
N THR A 242 -3.13 -95.61 -106.92
CA THR A 242 -2.91 -97.07 -106.98
C THR A 242 -3.95 -97.77 -107.84
N PHE A 243 -5.21 -97.36 -107.75
CA PHE A 243 -6.31 -97.97 -108.50
C PHE A 243 -6.18 -97.75 -110.02
N ILE A 244 -5.91 -96.51 -110.45
CA ILE A 244 -5.75 -96.21 -111.89
C ILE A 244 -4.51 -96.90 -112.46
N ARG A 245 -3.38 -96.82 -111.76
CA ARG A 245 -2.09 -97.31 -112.29
C ARG A 245 -2.08 -98.82 -112.49
N THR A 246 -2.70 -99.58 -111.59
CA THR A 246 -2.72 -101.05 -111.70
C THR A 246 -3.74 -101.51 -112.74
N TYR A 247 -4.95 -100.95 -112.71
CA TYR A 247 -6.05 -101.40 -113.56
C TYR A 247 -5.86 -101.06 -115.04
N VAL A 248 -5.37 -99.85 -115.35
CA VAL A 248 -5.17 -99.42 -116.75
C VAL A 248 -3.96 -100.11 -117.38
N HIS A 249 -2.87 -100.28 -116.63
CA HIS A 249 -1.65 -100.87 -117.19
C HIS A 249 -1.81 -102.35 -117.52
N SER A 250 -2.53 -103.14 -116.70
CA SER A 250 -2.78 -104.54 -117.01
C SER A 250 -3.76 -104.72 -118.19
N TYR A 251 -4.79 -103.87 -118.28
CA TYR A 251 -5.86 -104.04 -119.27
C TYR A 251 -5.43 -103.61 -120.68
N VAL A 252 -4.67 -102.52 -120.81
CA VAL A 252 -4.21 -102.02 -122.12
C VAL A 252 -3.07 -102.86 -122.68
N TYR A 253 -2.15 -103.34 -121.84
CA TYR A 253 -1.01 -104.12 -122.32
C TYR A 253 -1.43 -105.51 -122.88
N ALA A 254 -2.47 -106.12 -122.32
CA ALA A 254 -2.99 -107.40 -122.80
C ALA A 254 -3.74 -107.28 -124.14
N HIS A 255 -4.52 -106.21 -124.33
CA HIS A 255 -5.43 -106.12 -125.47
C HIS A 255 -4.74 -105.75 -126.80
N VAL A 256 -3.66 -104.98 -126.75
CA VAL A 256 -2.95 -104.51 -127.96
C VAL A 256 -2.04 -105.60 -128.55
N ARG A 257 -1.49 -106.50 -127.72
CA ARG A 257 -0.59 -107.56 -128.20
C ARG A 257 -1.33 -108.66 -128.97
N ILE A 258 -2.61 -108.90 -128.67
CA ILE A 258 -3.42 -109.96 -129.30
C ILE A 258 -4.03 -109.48 -130.62
N SER A 259 -4.40 -108.19 -130.76
CA SER A 259 -5.08 -107.69 -131.96
C SER A 259 -4.19 -107.48 -133.20
N MET A 260 -2.85 -107.42 -133.03
CA MET A 260 -1.93 -107.25 -134.18
C MET A 260 -1.41 -108.57 -134.76
N TYR A 261 -1.42 -109.69 -134.01
CA TYR A 261 -0.90 -110.96 -134.53
C TYR A 261 -1.88 -111.64 -135.52
N GLU A 262 -3.19 -111.43 -135.38
CA GLU A 262 -4.19 -112.08 -136.25
C GLU A 262 -4.45 -111.41 -137.61
N ARG A 263 -4.13 -110.12 -137.80
CA ARG A 263 -4.45 -109.40 -139.05
C ARG A 263 -3.42 -109.53 -140.17
N VAL A 264 -2.18 -109.93 -139.88
CA VAL A 264 -1.12 -110.05 -140.92
C VAL A 264 -1.05 -111.47 -141.51
N HIS A 265 -1.49 -112.50 -140.78
CA HIS A 265 -1.36 -113.90 -141.25
C HIS A 265 -2.49 -114.39 -142.19
N LYS A 266 -3.54 -113.58 -142.45
CA LYS A 266 -4.74 -114.00 -143.20
C LYS A 266 -4.92 -113.40 -144.61
N ARG A 267 -3.94 -112.68 -145.16
CA ARG A 267 -3.94 -112.25 -146.59
C ARG A 267 -2.76 -112.76 -147.44
N MET A 268 -1.84 -113.53 -146.86
CA MET A 268 -0.84 -114.31 -147.60
C MET A 268 -1.14 -115.81 -147.43
N ASN A 269 -2.02 -116.37 -148.29
CA ASN A 269 -2.00 -117.76 -148.81
C ASN A 269 -3.38 -118.28 -149.28
N VAL A 270 -3.79 -117.88 -150.49
CA VAL A 270 -4.44 -118.74 -151.50
C VAL A 270 -3.94 -118.18 -152.85
N ARG A 271 -2.86 -118.71 -153.44
CA ARG A 271 -2.78 -119.87 -154.36
C ARG A 271 -3.71 -119.69 -155.58
N MET A 272 -3.16 -119.49 -156.78
CA MET A 272 -2.62 -120.55 -157.65
C MET A 272 -3.64 -121.68 -157.86
N TYR A 273 -4.38 -121.68 -158.97
CA TYR A 273 -4.33 -122.66 -160.05
C TYR A 273 -5.37 -122.27 -161.13
N VAL A 274 -4.83 -121.91 -162.31
CA VAL A 274 -5.44 -121.53 -163.61
C VAL A 274 -6.18 -120.20 -163.67
#